data_AF-A0A0S4TY39-F1
#
_entry.id   AF-A0A0S4TY39-F1
#
_cell.length_a   1.000
_cell.length_b   1.000
_cell.length_c   1.000
_cell.angle_alpha   90.00
_cell.angle_beta   90.00
_cell.angle_gamma   90.00
#
_symmetry.space_group_name_H-M   'P 1'
#
loop_
_entity.id
_entity.type
_entity.pdbx_description
1 polymer ?
#
loop_
_entity_poly.entity_id
_entity_poly.type
_entity_poly.pdbx_seq_one_letter_code
_entity_poly.pdbx_strand_id
1 'polypeptide(L)' 'MPHVIVKAWPGKTEEQKQELADAIARDVMSILGYGTESVSIAFQEVPANRWKDEVFVPDILGRPDILLKKPGYTM' A
#
# COMPACT_ATOMS: atom_id res chain seq x y z
N MET A 1 -12.57 -10.55 3.63
CA MET A 1 -12.58 -9.40 2.71
C MET A 1 -11.30 -8.61 2.91
N PRO A 2 -10.28 -8.78 2.05
CA PRO A 2 -9.03 -8.04 2.14
C PRO A 2 -9.19 -6.55 1.81
N HIS A 3 -8.44 -5.71 2.53
CA HIS A 3 -8.27 -4.30 2.21
C HIS A 3 -6.78 -3.97 2.15
N VAL A 4 -6.34 -3.30 1.09
CA VAL A 4 -4.95 -2.85 0.93
C VAL A 4 -4.94 -1.34 0.74
N ILE A 5 -4.05 -0.67 1.48
CA ILE A 5 -3.78 0.76 1.30
C ILE A 5 -2.37 0.90 0.75
N VAL A 6 -2.24 1.46 -0.45
CA VAL A 6 -0.96 1.88 -1.02
C VAL A 6 -0.74 3.34 -0.62
N LYS A 7 0.28 3.59 0.19
CA LYS A 7 0.76 4.95 0.47
C LYS A 7 2.00 5.22 -0.38
N ALA A 8 2.06 6.37 -1.03
CA ALA A 8 3.21 6.77 -1.86
C ALA A 8 3.40 8.29 -1.85
N TRP A 9 4.58 8.77 -2.26
CA TRP A 9 4.74 10.19 -2.55
C TRP A 9 3.91 10.62 -3.77
N PRO A 10 3.47 11.89 -3.83
CA PRO A 10 2.68 12.39 -4.96
C PRO A 10 3.40 12.28 -6.31
N GLY A 11 2.62 12.27 -7.39
CA GLY A 11 3.11 12.43 -8.76
C GLY A 11 2.97 11.18 -9.63
N LYS A 12 2.07 10.26 -9.27
CA LYS A 12 1.64 9.17 -10.16
C LYS A 12 0.40 9.63 -10.93
N THR A 13 0.25 9.18 -12.18
CA THR A 13 -0.98 9.44 -12.94
C THR A 13 -2.11 8.56 -12.44
N GLU A 14 -3.35 8.91 -12.75
CA GLU A 14 -4.50 8.08 -12.37
C GLU A 14 -4.47 6.71 -13.05
N GLU A 15 -3.96 6.62 -14.27
CA GLU A 15 -3.77 5.34 -14.98
C GLU A 15 -2.77 4.44 -14.25
N GLN A 16 -1.64 4.99 -13.78
CA GLN A 16 -0.67 4.23 -13.00
C GLN A 16 -1.25 3.75 -11.67
N LYS A 17 -2.06 4.59 -11.00
CA LYS A 17 -2.73 4.25 -9.74
C LYS A 17 -3.73 3.11 -9.97
N GLN A 18 -4.52 3.18 -11.05
CA GLN A 18 -5.50 2.15 -11.40
C GLN A 18 -4.83 0.84 -11.81
N GLU A 19 -3.80 0.89 -12.66
CA GLU A 19 -3.05 -0.30 -13.10
C GLU A 19 -2.45 -1.05 -11.90
N LEU A 20 -1.86 -0.31 -10.95
CA LEU A 20 -1.33 -0.91 -9.74
C LEU A 20 -2.44 -1.51 -8.85
N ALA A 21 -3.57 -0.82 -8.69
CA ALA A 21 -4.69 -1.31 -7.90
C ALA A 21 -5.23 -2.64 -8.46
N ASP A 22 -5.41 -2.72 -9.78
CA ASP A 22 -5.89 -3.92 -10.47
C ASP A 22 -4.89 -5.08 -10.31
N ALA A 23 -3.59 -4.79 -10.38
CA ALA A 23 -2.55 -5.79 -10.18
C ALA A 23 -2.53 -6.35 -8.77
N ILE A 24 -2.59 -5.49 -7.75
CA ILE A 24 -2.64 -5.92 -6.35
C ILE A 24 -3.91 -6.74 -6.08
N ALA A 25 -5.08 -6.26 -6.55
CA ALA A 25 -6.34 -6.96 -6.35
C ALA A 25 -6.28 -8.37 -6.95
N ARG A 26 -5.79 -8.51 -8.18
CA ARG A 26 -5.61 -9.80 -8.84
C ARG A 26 -4.73 -10.75 -8.03
N ASP A 27 -3.59 -10.30 -7.55
CA ASP A 27 -2.65 -11.15 -6.82
C ASP A 27 -3.19 -11.54 -5.44
N VAL A 28 -3.84 -10.60 -4.73
CA VAL A 28 -4.51 -10.88 -3.45
C VAL A 28 -5.61 -11.92 -3.63
N MET A 29 -6.44 -11.80 -4.66
CA MET A 29 -7.48 -12.78 -4.97
C MET A 29 -6.89 -14.16 -5.27
N SER A 30 -5.88 -14.21 -6.14
CA SER A 30 -5.24 -15.45 -6.59
C SER A 30 -4.53 -16.19 -5.43
N ILE A 31 -3.76 -15.46 -4.62
CA ILE A 31 -2.93 -16.06 -3.56
C ILE A 31 -3.77 -16.44 -2.34
N LEU A 32 -4.77 -15.62 -1.98
CA LEU A 32 -5.58 -15.85 -0.77
C LEU A 32 -6.94 -16.53 -1.06
N GLY A 33 -7.27 -16.81 -2.31
CA GLY A 33 -8.49 -17.53 -2.70
C GLY A 33 -9.79 -16.73 -2.54
N TYR A 34 -9.77 -15.41 -2.77
CA TYR A 34 -10.96 -14.55 -2.70
C TYR A 34 -11.60 -14.29 -4.07
N GLY A 35 -12.93 -14.12 -4.08
CA GLY A 35 -13.67 -13.68 -5.27
C GLY A 35 -13.54 -12.18 -5.57
N THR A 36 -13.93 -11.79 -6.78
CA THR A 36 -13.79 -10.43 -7.34
C THR A 36 -14.39 -9.32 -6.49
N GLU A 37 -15.46 -9.60 -5.77
CA GLU A 37 -16.18 -8.58 -4.97
C GLU A 37 -15.61 -8.42 -3.56
N SER A 38 -14.57 -9.18 -3.18
CA SER A 38 -14.10 -9.26 -1.79
C SER A 38 -12.88 -8.40 -1.47
N VAL A 39 -12.21 -7.81 -2.47
CA VAL A 39 -10.96 -7.06 -2.30
C VAL A 39 -11.17 -5.59 -2.61
N SER A 40 -10.71 -4.71 -1.72
CA SER A 40 -10.70 -3.27 -1.96
C SER A 40 -9.30 -2.69 -1.83
N ILE A 41 -8.97 -1.72 -2.68
CA ILE A 41 -7.67 -1.05 -2.72
C ILE A 41 -7.89 0.45 -2.58
N ALA A 42 -7.14 1.10 -1.69
CA ALA A 42 -7.04 2.56 -1.61
C ALA A 42 -5.63 3.01 -1.99
N PHE A 43 -5.51 4.13 -2.70
CA PHE A 43 -4.24 4.78 -2.99
C PHE A 43 -4.21 6.15 -2.30
N GLN A 44 -3.17 6.41 -1.50
CA GLN A 44 -3.00 7.64 -0.74
C GLN A 44 -1.67 8.29 -1.07
N GLU A 45 -1.71 9.53 -1.54
CA GLU A 45 -0.53 10.34 -1.77
C GLU A 45 -0.18 11.14 -0.51
N VAL A 46 1.02 10.89 0.04
CA VAL A 46 1.54 11.54 1.25
C VAL A 46 2.78 12.36 0.88
N PRO A 47 2.76 13.70 1.05
CA PRO A 47 3.91 14.55 0.77
C PRO A 47 5.18 14.10 1.49
N ALA A 48 6.33 14.23 0.84
CA ALA A 48 7.61 13.75 1.36
C ALA A 48 7.96 14.36 2.73
N ASN A 49 7.64 15.64 2.96
CA ASN A 49 7.87 16.32 4.23
C ASN A 49 6.99 15.81 5.39
N ARG A 50 5.91 15.06 5.10
CA ARG A 50 5.04 14.43 6.11
C ARG A 50 5.23 12.91 6.19
N TRP A 51 6.03 12.33 5.30
CA TRP A 51 6.20 10.88 5.19
C TRP A 51 6.75 10.23 6.46
N LYS A 52 7.65 10.93 7.16
CA LYS A 52 8.22 10.43 8.42
C LYS A 52 7.11 10.17 9.45
N ASP A 53 6.28 11.18 9.67
CA ASP A 53 5.29 11.19 10.74
C ASP A 53 4.01 10.43 10.36
N GLU A 54 3.63 10.40 9.08
CA GLU A 54 2.39 9.78 8.61
C GLU A 54 2.55 8.33 8.11
N VAL A 55 3.77 7.88 7.82
CA VAL A 55 4.04 6.54 7.26
C VAL A 55 5.21 5.85 7.96
N PHE A 56 6.40 6.44 7.93
CA PHE A 56 7.61 5.73 8.36
C PHE A 56 7.58 5.35 9.85
N VAL A 57 7.23 6.29 10.72
CA VAL A 57 7.10 6.02 12.16
C VAL A 57 5.87 5.13 12.45
N PRO A 58 4.63 5.48 12.06
CA PRO A 58 3.45 4.72 12.49
C PRO A 58 3.27 3.36 11.81
N ASP A 59 3.64 3.21 10.54
CA ASP A 59 3.33 2.01 9.75
C ASP A 59 4.55 1.10 9.53
N ILE A 60 5.79 1.63 9.61
CA ILE A 60 7.01 0.86 9.36
C ILE A 60 7.74 0.57 10.68
N LEU A 61 8.19 1.60 11.41
CA LEU A 61 8.91 1.39 12.67
C LEU A 61 8.01 0.95 13.81
N GLY A 62 6.78 1.48 13.87
CA GLY A 62 5.82 1.23 14.94
C GLY A 62 5.06 -0.10 14.81
N ARG A 63 5.28 -0.85 13.74
CA ARG A 63 4.55 -2.09 13.42
C ARG A 63 5.47 -3.24 12.95
N PRO A 64 6.59 -3.51 13.64
CA PRO A 64 7.59 -4.46 13.16
C PRO A 64 7.09 -5.91 13.11
N ASP A 65 6.06 -6.22 13.89
CA ASP A 65 5.41 -7.53 14.01
C ASP A 65 4.57 -7.91 12.78
N ILE A 66 4.02 -6.91 12.08
CA ILE A 66 3.20 -7.13 10.87
C ILE A 66 3.90 -6.69 9.58
N LEU A 67 5.10 -6.10 9.66
CA LEU A 67 5.86 -5.65 8.50
C LEU A 67 6.57 -6.82 7.80
N LEU A 68 5.89 -7.46 6.85
CA LEU A 68 6.40 -8.62 6.12
C LEU A 68 7.58 -8.28 5.17
N LYS A 69 7.68 -7.03 4.71
CA LYS A 69 8.76 -6.55 3.83
C LYS A 69 9.33 -5.23 4.36
N LYS A 70 10.59 -5.26 4.80
CA LYS A 70 11.30 -4.07 5.30
C LYS A 70 11.75 -3.17 4.13
N PRO A 71 11.73 -1.83 4.31
CA PRO A 71 12.31 -0.92 3.33
C PRO A 71 13.84 -1.06 3.30
N GLY A 72 14.45 -0.75 2.14
CA GLY A 72 15.90 -0.63 1.99
C GLY A 72 16.47 0.74 2.38
N TYR A 73 15.64 1.65 2.90
CA TYR A 73 15.99 3.01 3.27
C TYR A 73 15.74 3.27 4.76
N THR A 74 16.37 4.31 5.29
CA THR A 74 16.17 4.82 6.66
C THR A 74 15.78 6.30 6.61
N MET A 75 15.07 6.79 7.63
CA MET A 75 14.63 8.19 7.79
C MET A 75 14.79 8.69 9.23
#